data_AF-A0A3E4JE16-F1
#
_entry.id   AF-A0A3E4JE16-F1
#
_cell.length_a   1.000
_cell.length_b   1.000
_cell.length_c   1.000
_cell.angle_alpha   90.00
_cell.angle_beta   90.00
_cell.angle_gamma   90.00
#
_symmetry.space_group_name_H-M   'P 1'
#
loop_
_entity.id
_entity.type
_entity.pdbx_description
1 polymer ?
#
loop_
_entity_poly.entity_id
_entity_poly.type
_entity_poly.pdbx_seq_one_letter_code
_entity_poly.pdbx_strand_id
1 'polypeptide(L)'
;MVNREIKVRKRAVKEEKEEIDGEIVRIRKGHPRTNLPVKLPENPTWLKQPNVVTLMAGDFKTVQIRILIAVIEKLQNVIELSIQHLDKYGTSIPCEQLSLFQEYSDRIRVDIAYRDLGVNPDQYKEVKSMVRKLISIPVEFDVKDPITGEESWSITGLFTKANIPKTPYSRGFSLEMDREVAKVFINVDRGFTRYIKEIALRAQSRYTIRMYMLISSWKEKGGFSIYVDRFRKFLKLEDKYPEFKDLYKRVIRPVYDDLFEQADCWFEMAEVYRNSGDTQPYKLNFKVIKSALSKKEEELLKGQKKMITNFCSLHFAMKDEHLQQFIPQITLSNYKAVVTKMLYLGEYVRDNWNKISNKAEYCLSVLLKEVEILPGMIGEEKEDE
;
A
#
# COMPACT_ATOMS: atom_id res chain seq x y z
N MET A 1 -18.44 -47.17 26.06
CA MET A 1 -17.32 -47.41 25.13
C MET A 1 -17.56 -46.81 23.73
N VAL A 2 -18.18 -45.63 23.62
CA VAL A 2 -18.32 -44.88 22.36
C VAL A 2 -18.30 -43.40 22.75
N ASN A 3 -17.13 -42.76 22.77
CA ASN A 3 -16.92 -41.29 22.86
C ASN A 3 -15.47 -40.89 23.22
N ARG A 4 -14.52 -41.83 23.28
CA ARG A 4 -13.08 -41.52 23.46
C ARG A 4 -12.24 -41.61 22.17
N GLU A 5 -12.81 -42.01 21.04
CA GLU A 5 -12.05 -42.26 19.80
C GLU A 5 -12.10 -41.15 18.73
N ILE A 6 -12.83 -40.05 18.92
CA ILE A 6 -12.89 -38.95 17.93
C ILE A 6 -11.85 -37.84 18.22
N LYS A 7 -10.99 -38.00 19.24
CA LYS A 7 -10.02 -36.97 19.64
C LYS A 7 -8.58 -37.18 19.17
N VAL A 8 -8.34 -38.09 18.22
CA VAL A 8 -6.99 -38.38 17.72
C VAL A 8 -7.01 -38.40 16.19
N ARG A 9 -6.10 -37.62 15.58
CA ARG A 9 -5.83 -37.45 14.13
C ARG A 9 -6.54 -36.28 13.41
N LYS A 10 -6.31 -35.05 13.86
CA LYS A 10 -5.83 -34.01 12.93
C LYS A 10 -4.30 -34.01 13.02
N ARG A 11 -3.63 -34.94 12.33
CA ARG A 11 -2.21 -34.74 12.01
C ARG A 11 -2.18 -33.45 11.18
N ALA A 12 -1.56 -32.40 11.70
CA ALA A 12 -1.17 -31.27 10.86
C ALA A 12 -0.39 -31.88 9.68
N VAL A 13 -0.91 -31.74 8.47
CA VAL A 13 -0.16 -32.06 7.26
C VAL A 13 1.14 -31.26 7.41
N LYS A 14 2.27 -31.94 7.59
CA LYS A 14 3.56 -31.25 7.57
C LYS A 14 3.64 -30.65 6.17
N GLU A 15 3.59 -29.34 6.09
CA GLU A 15 3.93 -28.62 4.87
C GLU A 15 5.41 -28.98 4.61
N GLU A 16 5.64 -29.79 3.59
CA GLU A 16 6.98 -30.24 3.22
C GLU A 16 7.69 -29.12 2.46
N LYS A 17 9.03 -29.19 2.46
CA LYS A 17 9.83 -28.32 1.62
C LYS A 17 9.87 -28.94 0.23
N GLU A 18 9.66 -28.12 -0.77
CA GLU A 18 9.65 -28.49 -2.18
C GLU A 18 10.68 -27.61 -2.90
N GLU A 19 11.30 -28.13 -3.96
CA GLU A 19 12.19 -27.35 -4.82
C GLU A 19 11.35 -26.73 -5.94
N ILE A 20 11.36 -25.39 -6.02
CA ILE A 20 10.61 -24.61 -7.00
C ILE A 20 11.58 -23.60 -7.60
N ASP A 21 11.79 -23.65 -8.91
CA ASP A 21 12.69 -22.76 -9.65
C ASP A 21 14.11 -22.68 -9.05
N GLY A 22 14.63 -23.81 -8.56
CA GLY A 22 15.95 -23.92 -7.92
C GLY A 22 16.02 -23.41 -6.48
N GLU A 23 14.90 -22.93 -5.92
CA GLU A 23 14.81 -22.53 -4.52
C GLU A 23 14.09 -23.58 -3.68
N ILE A 24 14.48 -23.71 -2.42
CA ILE A 24 13.82 -24.63 -1.49
C ILE A 24 12.75 -23.88 -0.73
N VAL A 25 11.49 -24.23 -0.99
CA VAL A 25 10.32 -23.46 -0.57
C VAL A 25 9.42 -24.31 0.32
N ARG A 26 8.90 -23.72 1.41
CA ARG A 26 7.80 -24.30 2.19
C ARG A 26 6.58 -23.39 2.08
N ILE A 27 5.55 -23.86 1.39
CA ILE A 27 4.29 -23.13 1.24
C ILE A 27 3.46 -23.25 2.52
N ARG A 28 3.00 -22.11 3.05
CA ARG A 28 2.03 -22.07 4.15
C ARG A 28 0.62 -22.04 3.58
N LYS A 29 -0.15 -23.10 3.81
CA LYS A 29 -1.53 -23.18 3.33
C LYS A 29 -2.41 -22.16 4.08
N GLY A 30 -3.07 -21.33 3.29
CA GLY A 30 -4.13 -20.44 3.76
C GLY A 30 -5.39 -21.20 4.20
N HIS A 31 -6.33 -20.46 4.75
CA HIS A 31 -7.71 -20.94 4.94
C HIS A 31 -8.38 -21.19 3.58
N PRO A 32 -9.33 -22.15 3.50
CA PRO A 32 -10.16 -22.32 2.32
C PRO A 32 -10.94 -21.04 2.01
N ARG A 33 -10.89 -20.60 0.75
CA ARG A 33 -11.55 -19.36 0.28
C ARG A 33 -13.01 -19.63 -0.08
N THR A 34 -13.87 -18.68 0.23
CA THR A 34 -15.27 -18.66 -0.24
C THR A 34 -15.37 -18.26 -1.71
N ASN A 35 -14.39 -17.51 -2.22
CA ASN A 35 -14.40 -16.88 -3.56
C ASN A 35 -15.62 -15.97 -3.79
N LEU A 36 -16.21 -15.47 -2.70
CA LEU A 36 -17.29 -14.49 -2.74
C LEU A 36 -16.73 -13.08 -2.49
N PRO A 37 -17.41 -12.03 -2.98
CA PRO A 37 -17.04 -10.65 -2.68
C PRO A 37 -17.08 -10.42 -1.17
N VAL A 38 -16.01 -9.84 -0.63
CA VAL A 38 -15.93 -9.50 0.79
C VAL A 38 -16.87 -8.33 1.07
N LYS A 39 -17.59 -8.39 2.19
CA LYS A 39 -18.45 -7.28 2.64
C LYS A 39 -17.57 -6.14 3.17
N LEU A 40 -17.30 -5.18 2.29
CA LEU A 40 -16.63 -3.93 2.64
C LEU A 40 -17.59 -2.95 3.36
N PRO A 41 -17.07 -1.92 4.05
CA PRO A 41 -17.88 -0.80 4.52
C PRO A 41 -18.69 -0.20 3.36
N GLU A 42 -19.92 0.27 3.61
CA GLU A 42 -20.81 0.78 2.55
C GLU A 42 -20.21 1.96 1.79
N ASN A 43 -19.54 2.88 2.50
CA ASN A 43 -18.83 4.03 1.94
C ASN A 43 -17.37 4.01 2.44
N PRO A 44 -16.49 3.20 1.83
CA PRO A 44 -15.12 3.07 2.29
C PRO A 44 -14.33 4.36 1.98
N THR A 45 -13.59 4.85 2.97
CA THR A 45 -12.70 5.99 2.80
C THR A 45 -11.37 5.49 2.25
N TRP A 46 -11.17 5.69 0.94
CA TRP A 46 -9.92 5.36 0.27
C TRP A 46 -8.87 6.43 0.54
N LEU A 47 -7.76 6.03 1.15
CA LEU A 47 -6.62 6.91 1.37
C LEU A 47 -5.50 6.56 0.40
N LYS A 48 -4.89 7.60 -0.17
CA LYS A 48 -3.64 7.53 -0.92
C LYS A 48 -2.51 8.03 -0.01
N GLN A 49 -1.42 7.29 0.06
CA GLN A 49 -0.27 7.60 0.90
C GLN A 49 1.02 7.34 0.12
N PRO A 50 2.00 8.25 0.12
CA PRO A 50 3.32 7.97 -0.44
C PRO A 50 3.92 6.65 0.01
N ASN A 51 4.55 5.93 -0.92
CA ASN A 51 5.19 4.65 -0.61
C ASN A 51 6.29 4.79 0.46
N VAL A 52 7.01 5.91 0.47
CA VAL A 52 8.02 6.22 1.50
C VAL A 52 7.39 6.25 2.90
N VAL A 53 6.18 6.80 3.04
CA VAL A 53 5.44 6.80 4.32
C VAL A 53 4.91 5.41 4.66
N THR A 54 4.47 4.63 3.66
CA THR A 54 4.05 3.23 3.88
C THR A 54 5.20 2.37 4.41
N LEU A 55 6.42 2.61 3.94
CA LEU A 55 7.60 1.85 4.33
C LEU A 55 8.33 2.38 5.56
N MET A 56 8.02 3.60 5.99
CA MET A 56 8.64 4.28 7.12
C MET A 56 8.77 3.35 8.34
N ALA A 57 10.00 3.21 8.85
CA ALA A 57 10.28 2.36 10.00
C ALA A 57 10.26 3.17 11.30
N GLY A 58 9.28 2.89 12.17
CA GLY A 58 9.22 3.44 13.53
C GLY A 58 8.44 2.53 14.48
N ASP A 59 8.79 2.51 15.78
CA ASP A 59 8.17 1.63 16.80
C ASP A 59 6.84 2.20 17.31
N PHE A 60 5.92 2.49 16.39
CA PHE A 60 4.60 3.03 16.72
C PHE A 60 3.72 2.01 17.42
N LYS A 61 2.88 2.49 18.35
CA LYS A 61 1.72 1.75 18.87
C LYS A 61 0.53 1.89 17.94
N THR A 62 -0.47 1.02 18.10
CA THR A 62 -1.68 1.01 17.25
C THR A 62 -2.33 2.40 17.15
N VAL A 63 -2.58 3.07 18.27
CA VAL A 63 -3.16 4.42 18.30
C VAL A 63 -2.29 5.45 17.58
N GLN A 64 -0.96 5.34 17.69
CA GLN A 64 -0.04 6.25 16.99
C GLN A 64 -0.10 6.07 15.47
N ILE A 65 -0.20 4.83 14.98
CA ILE A 65 -0.42 4.58 13.53
C ILE A 65 -1.77 5.16 13.09
N ARG A 66 -2.83 5.06 13.92
CA ARG A 66 -4.13 5.69 13.62
C ARG A 66 -4.05 7.22 13.55
N ILE A 67 -3.19 7.84 14.36
CA ILE A 67 -2.90 9.28 14.25
C ILE A 67 -2.22 9.59 12.92
N LEU A 68 -1.25 8.78 12.48
CA LEU A 68 -0.61 8.96 11.17
C LEU A 68 -1.62 8.81 10.02
N ILE A 69 -2.52 7.83 10.10
CA ILE A 69 -3.63 7.68 9.15
C ILE A 69 -4.51 8.93 9.11
N ALA A 70 -4.84 9.51 10.27
CA ALA A 70 -5.63 10.74 10.34
C ALA A 70 -4.87 11.95 9.76
N VAL A 71 -3.56 12.02 9.94
CA VAL A 71 -2.72 13.05 9.28
C VAL A 71 -2.78 12.89 7.76
N ILE A 72 -2.59 11.67 7.25
CA ILE A 72 -2.69 11.37 5.81
C ILE A 72 -4.08 11.70 5.25
N GLU A 73 -5.13 11.45 6.03
CA GLU A 73 -6.50 11.84 5.68
C GLU A 73 -6.63 13.37 5.51
N LYS A 74 -6.03 14.17 6.40
CA LYS A 74 -6.04 15.64 6.25
C LYS A 74 -5.23 16.13 5.05
N LEU A 75 -4.24 15.35 4.62
CA LEU A 75 -3.36 15.68 3.50
C LEU A 75 -3.85 15.17 2.14
N GLN A 76 -4.98 14.45 2.06
CA GLN A 76 -5.46 13.81 0.82
C GLN A 76 -5.58 14.78 -0.36
N ASN A 77 -6.11 15.99 -0.16
CA ASN A 77 -6.24 16.97 -1.25
C ASN A 77 -4.88 17.32 -1.87
N VAL A 78 -3.85 17.47 -1.03
CA VAL A 78 -2.50 17.84 -1.45
C VAL A 78 -1.78 16.65 -2.11
N ILE A 79 -1.99 15.44 -1.58
CA ILE A 79 -1.49 14.19 -2.16
C ILE A 79 -2.11 13.99 -3.55
N GLU A 80 -3.42 14.22 -3.71
CA GLU A 80 -4.12 14.09 -4.99
C GLU A 80 -3.56 15.06 -6.04
N LEU A 81 -3.31 16.31 -5.66
CA LEU A 81 -2.67 17.30 -6.55
C LEU A 81 -1.26 16.86 -6.95
N SER A 82 -0.50 16.26 -6.03
CA SER A 82 0.85 15.75 -6.29
C SER A 82 0.83 14.60 -7.30
N ILE A 83 -0.14 13.67 -7.17
CA ILE A 83 -0.35 12.58 -8.12
C ILE A 83 -0.74 13.12 -9.50
N GLN A 84 -1.72 14.02 -9.55
CA GLN A 84 -2.18 14.60 -10.83
C GLN A 84 -1.06 15.36 -11.55
N HIS A 85 -0.19 16.04 -10.80
CA HIS A 85 0.96 16.74 -11.37
C HIS A 85 1.99 15.75 -11.92
N LEU A 86 2.31 14.69 -11.16
CA LEU A 86 3.22 13.63 -11.61
C LEU A 86 2.71 12.94 -12.87
N ASP A 87 1.43 12.57 -12.90
CA ASP A 87 0.78 11.93 -14.06
C ASP A 87 0.83 12.83 -15.31
N LYS A 88 0.71 14.15 -15.12
CA LYS A 88 0.67 15.13 -16.21
C LYS A 88 2.04 15.52 -16.75
N TYR A 89 3.02 15.73 -15.86
CA TYR A 89 4.31 16.33 -16.22
C TYR A 89 5.50 15.38 -16.05
N GLY A 90 5.33 14.23 -15.39
CA GLY A 90 6.40 13.28 -15.11
C GLY A 90 7.40 13.75 -14.04
N THR A 91 7.08 14.83 -13.32
CA THR A 91 7.92 15.41 -12.26
C THR A 91 7.10 15.63 -11.00
N SER A 92 7.75 15.73 -9.84
CA SER A 92 7.09 16.13 -8.59
C SER A 92 6.56 17.56 -8.70
N ILE A 93 5.44 17.84 -8.05
CA ILE A 93 4.93 19.20 -7.92
C ILE A 93 5.88 20.05 -7.08
N PRO A 94 6.28 21.25 -7.54
CA PRO A 94 6.99 22.20 -6.69
C PRO A 94 6.12 22.53 -5.48
N CYS A 95 6.62 22.24 -4.29
CA CYS A 95 5.81 22.22 -3.06
C CYS A 95 5.22 23.61 -2.75
N GLU A 96 5.91 24.67 -3.17
CA GLU A 96 5.53 26.07 -3.02
C GLU A 96 4.22 26.41 -3.75
N GLN A 97 3.82 25.62 -4.75
CA GLN A 97 2.56 25.79 -5.46
C GLN A 97 1.35 25.29 -4.66
N LEU A 98 1.58 24.45 -3.64
CA LEU A 98 0.53 23.85 -2.84
C LEU A 98 0.15 24.80 -1.69
N SER A 99 -1.15 25.00 -1.48
CA SER A 99 -1.67 25.87 -0.41
C SER A 99 -1.13 25.52 0.98
N LEU A 100 -0.79 24.24 1.19
CA LEU A 100 -0.15 23.76 2.42
C LEU A 100 1.17 24.48 2.74
N PHE A 101 1.95 24.92 1.74
CA PHE A 101 3.28 25.53 1.92
C PHE A 101 3.32 27.02 1.57
N GLN A 102 2.19 27.63 1.24
CA GLN A 102 2.11 29.05 0.88
C GLN A 102 2.29 29.98 2.08
N GLU A 103 1.98 29.52 3.29
CA GLU A 103 2.32 30.26 4.50
C GLU A 103 3.85 30.29 4.65
N TYR A 104 4.43 31.46 4.93
CA TYR A 104 5.86 31.64 5.29
C TYR A 104 6.20 31.05 6.68
N SER A 105 5.55 29.95 7.02
CA SER A 105 5.85 29.13 8.19
C SER A 105 6.71 27.95 7.72
N ASP A 106 7.81 27.72 8.43
CA ASP A 106 8.64 26.52 8.28
C ASP A 106 7.95 25.26 8.82
N ARG A 107 6.75 25.41 9.40
CA ARG A 107 5.98 24.34 10.04
C ARG A 107 4.58 24.24 9.48
N ILE A 108 4.14 23.00 9.32
CA ILE A 108 2.78 22.64 8.93
C ILE A 108 2.02 22.18 10.17
N ARG A 109 0.86 22.79 10.41
CA ARG A 109 -0.05 22.41 11.48
C ARG A 109 -1.17 21.51 10.94
N VAL A 110 -1.45 20.42 11.64
CA VAL A 110 -2.54 19.50 11.34
C VAL A 110 -3.42 19.34 12.58
N ASP A 111 -4.71 19.68 12.46
CA ASP A 111 -5.69 19.47 13.53
C ASP A 111 -6.36 18.09 13.38
N ILE A 112 -6.35 17.32 14.47
CA ILE A 112 -6.83 15.94 14.55
C ILE A 112 -8.00 15.85 15.52
N ALA A 113 -9.12 15.30 15.08
CA ALA A 113 -10.26 15.01 15.94
C ALA A 113 -10.14 13.60 16.51
N TYR A 114 -10.46 13.39 17.80
CA TYR A 114 -10.38 12.07 18.41
C TYR A 114 -11.30 11.04 17.73
N ARG A 115 -12.47 11.48 17.24
CA ARG A 115 -13.41 10.62 16.50
C ARG A 115 -12.80 10.02 15.24
N ASP A 116 -11.79 10.67 14.65
CA ASP A 116 -11.13 10.22 13.42
C ASP A 116 -10.17 9.03 13.70
N LEU A 117 -9.86 8.76 14.97
CA LEU A 117 -8.90 7.72 15.40
C LEU A 117 -9.55 6.36 15.70
N GLY A 118 -10.88 6.24 15.60
CA GLY A 118 -11.58 5.01 15.95
C GLY A 118 -11.42 4.63 17.42
N VAL A 119 -11.44 5.63 18.31
CA VAL A 119 -11.34 5.46 19.77
C VAL A 119 -12.60 6.00 20.45
N ASN A 120 -12.95 5.43 21.60
CA ASN A 120 -14.06 5.88 22.42
C ASN A 120 -13.63 7.06 23.33
N PRO A 121 -14.58 7.91 23.80
CA PRO A 121 -14.27 9.05 24.66
C PRO A 121 -13.49 8.72 25.94
N ASP A 122 -13.72 7.55 26.54
CA ASP A 122 -12.99 7.06 27.73
C ASP A 122 -11.50 6.80 27.44
N GLN A 123 -11.13 6.56 26.18
CA GLN A 123 -9.76 6.31 25.75
C GLN A 123 -8.95 7.59 25.50
N TYR A 124 -9.56 8.78 25.54
CA TYR A 124 -8.88 10.04 25.23
C TYR A 124 -7.65 10.30 26.12
N LYS A 125 -7.69 9.87 27.39
CA LYS A 125 -6.55 9.96 28.31
C LYS A 125 -5.35 9.16 27.80
N GLU A 126 -5.59 7.97 27.27
CA GLU A 126 -4.56 7.12 26.69
C GLU A 126 -4.00 7.75 25.40
N VAL A 127 -4.86 8.27 24.53
CA VAL A 127 -4.43 8.98 23.31
C VAL A 127 -3.51 10.14 23.66
N LYS A 128 -3.84 10.96 24.66
CA LYS A 128 -2.97 12.07 25.11
C LYS A 128 -1.58 11.57 25.55
N SER A 129 -1.51 10.43 26.23
CA SER A 129 -0.25 9.79 26.62
C SER A 129 0.55 9.31 25.39
N MET A 130 -0.14 8.72 24.40
CA MET A 130 0.48 8.26 23.15
C MET A 130 0.96 9.40 22.27
N VAL A 131 0.25 10.53 22.22
CA VAL A 131 0.68 11.74 21.49
C VAL A 131 1.97 12.30 22.08
N ARG A 132 2.13 12.31 23.41
CA ARG A 132 3.40 12.74 24.03
C ARG A 132 4.59 11.88 23.59
N LYS A 133 4.39 10.56 23.53
CA LYS A 133 5.41 9.63 23.06
C LYS A 133 5.64 9.72 21.55
N LEU A 134 4.64 10.15 20.78
CA LEU A 134 4.71 10.23 19.31
C LEU A 134 5.78 11.23 18.85
N ILE A 135 5.88 12.37 19.54
CA ILE A 135 6.85 13.44 19.23
C ILE A 135 8.30 12.94 19.32
N SER A 136 8.57 11.99 20.21
CA SER A 136 9.93 11.49 20.45
C SER A 136 10.29 10.22 19.68
N ILE A 137 9.41 9.71 18.80
CA ILE A 137 9.73 8.50 18.03
C ILE A 137 10.59 8.92 16.83
N PRO A 138 11.86 8.47 16.76
CA PRO A 138 12.64 8.62 15.54
C PRO A 138 12.05 7.71 14.47
N VAL A 139 12.03 8.22 13.25
CA VAL A 139 11.64 7.48 12.05
C VAL A 139 12.78 7.44 11.06
N GLU A 140 12.87 6.33 10.36
CA GLU A 140 13.78 6.12 9.25
C GLU A 140 13.00 6.16 7.93
N PHE A 141 13.47 7.00 7.01
CA PHE A 141 13.03 7.03 5.62
C PHE A 141 14.14 6.55 4.70
N ASP A 142 13.77 5.75 3.71
CA ASP A 142 14.62 5.39 2.58
C ASP A 142 14.45 6.48 1.51
N VAL A 143 15.46 7.34 1.34
CA VAL A 143 15.44 8.53 0.49
C VAL A 143 16.77 8.69 -0.25
N LYS A 144 16.87 9.69 -1.12
CA LYS A 144 18.18 10.14 -1.65
C LYS A 144 18.65 11.34 -0.86
N ASP A 145 19.94 11.38 -0.56
CA ASP A 145 20.55 12.54 0.08
C ASP A 145 20.45 13.75 -0.88
N PRO A 146 19.94 14.90 -0.43
CA PRO A 146 19.71 16.04 -1.32
C PRO A 146 20.99 16.75 -1.78
N ILE A 147 22.12 16.54 -1.10
CA ILE A 147 23.41 17.17 -1.40
C ILE A 147 24.22 16.26 -2.33
N THR A 148 24.34 14.98 -1.98
CA THR A 148 25.18 14.02 -2.73
C THR A 148 24.41 13.28 -3.82
N GLY A 149 23.09 13.17 -3.70
CA GLY A 149 22.24 12.37 -4.60
C GLY A 149 22.30 10.86 -4.35
N GLU A 150 23.11 10.41 -3.38
CA GLU A 150 23.28 9.01 -3.03
C GLU A 150 22.08 8.45 -2.26
N GLU A 151 21.86 7.14 -2.33
CA GLU A 151 20.83 6.49 -1.51
C GLU A 151 21.23 6.55 -0.03
N SER A 152 20.32 7.05 0.82
CA SER A 152 20.60 7.29 2.23
C SER A 152 19.40 6.99 3.12
N TRP A 153 19.70 6.65 4.38
CA TRP A 153 18.70 6.55 5.43
C TRP A 153 18.59 7.90 6.14
N SER A 154 17.47 8.58 5.97
CA SER A 154 17.18 9.81 6.72
C SER A 154 16.53 9.47 8.05
N ILE A 155 17.12 9.93 9.15
CA ILE A 155 16.63 9.73 10.51
C ILE A 155 16.14 11.06 11.07
N THR A 156 14.84 11.15 11.38
CA THR A 156 14.24 12.39 11.90
C THR A 156 13.04 12.10 12.81
N GLY A 157 12.53 13.12 13.49
CA GLY A 157 11.23 13.06 14.17
C GLY A 157 10.10 13.47 13.24
N LEU A 158 8.90 12.90 13.43
CA LEU A 158 7.74 13.25 12.58
C LEU A 158 7.06 14.56 12.95
N PHE A 159 6.97 14.85 14.24
CA PHE A 159 6.23 16.00 14.74
C PHE A 159 7.12 16.75 15.71
N THR A 160 7.20 18.07 15.56
CA THR A 160 8.00 18.94 16.42
C THR A 160 7.22 19.44 17.62
N LYS A 161 5.89 19.45 17.54
CA LYS A 161 5.02 19.92 18.63
C LYS A 161 3.64 19.28 18.58
N ALA A 162 3.02 19.13 19.76
CA ALA A 162 1.60 18.83 19.88
C ALA A 162 0.92 19.81 20.83
N ASN A 163 -0.20 20.38 20.41
CA ASN A 163 -1.04 21.21 21.27
C ASN A 163 -2.29 20.43 21.67
N ILE A 164 -2.30 19.93 22.90
CA ILE A 164 -3.43 19.20 23.49
C ILE A 164 -4.18 20.14 24.43
N PRO A 165 -5.44 20.49 24.14
CA PRO A 165 -6.21 21.35 25.04
C PRO A 165 -6.39 20.71 26.43
N LYS A 166 -6.26 21.56 27.46
CA LYS A 166 -6.43 21.16 28.87
C LYS A 166 -7.89 20.95 29.25
N THR A 167 -8.82 21.48 28.47
CA THR A 167 -10.26 21.36 28.73
C THR A 167 -10.73 19.91 28.57
N PRO A 168 -11.57 19.39 29.48
CA PRO A 168 -12.02 18.00 29.46
C PRO A 168 -12.88 17.65 28.23
N TYR A 169 -13.57 18.64 27.65
CA TYR A 169 -14.47 18.46 26.51
C TYR A 169 -13.81 18.67 25.14
N SER A 170 -12.49 18.83 25.09
CA SER A 170 -11.81 19.02 23.80
C SER A 170 -12.02 17.81 22.89
N ARG A 171 -12.48 18.05 21.67
CA ARG A 171 -12.77 17.03 20.66
C ARG A 171 -11.56 16.72 19.76
N GLY A 172 -10.44 17.39 19.99
CA GLY A 172 -9.23 17.20 19.19
C GLY A 172 -7.97 17.80 19.82
N PHE A 173 -6.90 17.72 19.05
CA PHE A 173 -5.57 18.27 19.33
C PHE A 173 -4.91 18.67 18.01
N SER A 174 -3.82 19.42 18.06
CA SER A 174 -3.04 19.74 16.87
C SER A 174 -1.63 19.18 16.96
N LEU A 175 -1.08 18.83 15.80
CA LEU A 175 0.32 18.45 15.61
C LEU A 175 0.98 19.46 14.68
N GLU A 176 2.25 19.75 14.93
CA GLU A 176 3.10 20.53 14.02
C GLU A 176 4.24 19.63 13.54
N MET A 177 4.56 19.71 12.26
CA MET A 177 5.72 19.05 11.64
C MET A 177 6.50 20.06 10.82
N ASP A 178 7.80 19.84 10.67
CA ASP A 178 8.63 20.69 9.81
C ASP A 178 8.25 20.50 8.34
N ARG A 179 8.44 21.56 7.56
CA ARG A 179 8.16 21.61 6.12
C ARG A 179 8.78 20.43 5.37
N GLU A 180 10.03 20.07 5.68
CA GLU A 180 10.71 18.95 5.02
C GLU A 180 10.07 17.59 5.32
N VAL A 181 9.57 17.39 6.54
CA VAL A 181 8.81 16.17 6.87
C VAL A 181 7.49 16.15 6.12
N ALA A 182 6.78 17.29 6.05
CA ALA A 182 5.53 17.38 5.30
C ALA A 182 5.70 17.07 3.80
N LYS A 183 6.85 17.43 3.20
CA LYS A 183 7.18 17.06 1.82
C LYS A 183 7.23 15.54 1.62
N VAL A 184 7.75 14.78 2.58
CA VAL A 184 7.74 13.30 2.53
C VAL A 184 6.32 12.73 2.53
N PHE A 185 5.37 13.39 3.20
CA PHE A 185 3.97 12.95 3.29
C PHE A 185 3.14 13.20 2.03
N ILE A 186 3.69 13.96 1.06
CA ILE A 186 3.00 14.30 -0.18
C ILE A 186 3.78 13.91 -1.44
N ASN A 187 5.09 13.67 -1.32
CA ASN A 187 5.93 13.26 -2.44
C ASN A 187 5.53 11.84 -2.89
N VAL A 188 5.10 11.72 -4.14
CA VAL A 188 4.64 10.45 -4.74
C VAL A 188 5.56 9.98 -5.87
N ASP A 189 6.78 10.51 -5.97
CA ASP A 189 7.74 10.18 -7.04
C ASP A 189 8.14 8.70 -7.01
N ARG A 190 8.19 8.12 -5.80
CA ARG A 190 8.40 6.68 -5.59
C ARG A 190 7.08 5.88 -5.58
N GLY A 191 6.02 6.45 -6.12
CA GLY A 191 4.67 5.91 -6.12
C GLY A 191 3.91 6.12 -4.81
N PHE A 192 2.67 5.62 -4.79
CA PHE A 192 1.77 5.71 -3.65
C PHE A 192 1.00 4.41 -3.43
N THR A 193 0.60 4.19 -2.18
CA THR A 193 -0.22 3.08 -1.71
C THR A 193 -1.67 3.55 -1.57
N ARG A 194 -2.63 2.73 -2.01
CA ARG A 194 -4.06 2.98 -1.83
C ARG A 194 -4.73 1.90 -0.98
N TYR A 195 -5.27 2.30 0.17
CA TYR A 195 -5.89 1.40 1.15
C TYR A 195 -7.20 1.99 1.74
N ILE A 196 -8.00 1.16 2.40
CA ILE A 196 -9.26 1.56 3.04
C ILE A 196 -9.01 1.90 4.51
N LYS A 197 -9.34 3.12 4.92
CA LYS A 197 -9.17 3.61 6.29
C LYS A 197 -9.85 2.72 7.32
N GLU A 198 -11.10 2.33 7.08
CA GLU A 198 -11.92 1.59 8.04
C GLU A 198 -11.36 0.19 8.32
N ILE A 199 -10.75 -0.47 7.33
CA ILE A 199 -10.06 -1.76 7.53
C ILE A 199 -8.85 -1.56 8.43
N ALA A 200 -8.03 -0.54 8.15
CA ALA A 200 -6.87 -0.21 8.97
C ALA A 200 -7.27 0.17 10.41
N LEU A 201 -8.34 0.94 10.61
CA LEU A 201 -8.80 1.34 11.94
C LEU A 201 -9.42 0.18 12.74
N ARG A 202 -10.05 -0.80 12.07
CA ARG A 202 -10.62 -2.00 12.72
C ARG A 202 -9.54 -2.89 13.33
N ALA A 203 -8.36 -2.94 12.70
CA ALA A 203 -7.25 -3.76 13.17
C ALA A 203 -6.80 -3.34 14.58
N GLN A 204 -6.61 -4.34 15.44
CA GLN A 204 -6.17 -4.15 16.83
C GLN A 204 -4.65 -4.25 16.97
N SER A 205 -4.02 -5.05 16.11
CA SER A 205 -2.57 -5.20 16.04
C SER A 205 -1.95 -4.14 15.13
N ARG A 206 -0.90 -3.48 15.62
CA ARG A 206 -0.06 -2.60 14.80
C ARG A 206 0.53 -3.32 13.58
N TYR A 207 0.83 -4.62 13.71
CA TYR A 207 1.38 -5.40 12.62
C TYR A 207 0.33 -5.64 11.54
N THR A 208 -0.93 -5.83 11.91
CA THR A 208 -2.05 -5.98 10.96
C THR A 208 -2.22 -4.70 10.15
N ILE A 209 -2.16 -3.52 10.79
CA ILE A 209 -2.24 -2.23 10.09
C ILE A 209 -1.09 -2.07 9.10
N ARG A 210 0.16 -2.29 9.56
CA ARG A 210 1.35 -2.13 8.72
C ARG A 210 1.37 -3.11 7.55
N MET A 211 1.04 -4.37 7.80
CA MET A 211 0.98 -5.39 6.76
C MET A 211 -0.16 -5.12 5.78
N TYR A 212 -1.32 -4.66 6.25
CA TYR A 212 -2.42 -4.30 5.36
C TYR A 212 -2.02 -3.18 4.39
N MET A 213 -1.33 -2.13 4.88
CA MET A 213 -0.80 -1.08 4.00
C MET A 213 0.25 -1.63 3.02
N LEU A 214 1.17 -2.47 3.50
CA LEU A 214 2.20 -3.09 2.65
C LEU A 214 1.58 -3.96 1.55
N ILE A 215 0.71 -4.92 1.87
CA ILE A 215 0.09 -5.77 0.84
C ILE A 215 -0.81 -4.95 -0.09
N SER A 216 -1.40 -3.85 0.39
CA SER A 216 -2.21 -2.95 -0.44
C SER A 216 -1.40 -2.26 -1.53
N SER A 217 -0.10 -2.02 -1.33
CA SER A 217 0.77 -1.49 -2.40
C SER A 217 1.11 -2.53 -3.47
N TRP A 218 0.97 -3.81 -3.14
CA TRP A 218 1.34 -4.94 -3.99
C TRP A 218 0.12 -5.64 -4.61
N LYS A 219 -1.10 -5.23 -4.27
CA LYS A 219 -2.32 -5.94 -4.66
C LYS A 219 -2.59 -5.98 -6.16
N GLU A 220 -2.07 -5.04 -6.92
CA GLU A 220 -2.17 -5.07 -8.38
C GLU A 220 -1.08 -5.95 -9.03
N LYS A 221 0.08 -6.10 -8.39
CA LYS A 221 1.16 -7.01 -8.82
C LYS A 221 0.92 -8.46 -8.46
N GLY A 222 0.15 -8.69 -7.40
CA GLY A 222 -0.21 -10.03 -6.93
C GLY A 222 0.80 -10.68 -5.97
N GLY A 223 1.91 -10.02 -5.61
CA GLY A 223 2.86 -10.56 -4.65
C GLY A 223 4.21 -9.84 -4.63
N PHE A 224 5.04 -10.17 -3.63
CA PHE A 224 6.41 -9.69 -3.47
C PHE A 224 7.26 -10.68 -2.66
N SER A 225 8.57 -10.57 -2.78
CA SER A 225 9.52 -11.35 -1.99
C SER A 225 10.32 -10.43 -1.07
N ILE A 226 10.66 -10.85 0.14
CA ILE A 226 11.40 -10.00 1.08
C ILE A 226 12.32 -10.84 1.96
N TYR A 227 13.55 -10.38 2.15
CA TYR A 227 14.45 -10.98 3.12
C TYR A 227 13.90 -10.88 4.54
N VAL A 228 14.14 -11.91 5.35
CA VAL A 228 13.59 -12.01 6.71
C VAL A 228 14.08 -10.88 7.61
N ASP A 229 15.32 -10.45 7.48
CA ASP A 229 15.91 -9.32 8.19
C ASP A 229 15.23 -7.99 7.82
N ARG A 230 15.03 -7.72 6.52
CA ARG A 230 14.31 -6.53 6.03
C ARG A 230 12.86 -6.53 6.50
N PHE A 231 12.20 -7.69 6.50
CA PHE A 231 10.85 -7.85 7.05
C PHE A 231 10.79 -7.53 8.55
N ARG A 232 11.77 -8.02 9.32
CA ARG A 232 11.90 -7.73 10.76
C ARG A 232 12.19 -6.25 11.01
N LYS A 233 13.08 -5.61 10.23
CA LYS A 233 13.37 -4.18 10.33
C LYS A 233 12.12 -3.34 10.05
N PHE A 234 11.40 -3.66 8.97
CA PHE A 234 10.16 -2.98 8.60
C PHE A 234 9.13 -3.01 9.75
N LEU A 235 8.87 -4.17 10.35
CA LEU A 235 7.91 -4.28 11.45
C LEU A 235 8.47 -3.84 12.82
N LYS A 236 9.72 -3.38 12.90
CA LYS A 236 10.45 -3.10 14.17
C LYS A 236 10.37 -4.29 15.13
N LEU A 237 10.65 -5.47 14.57
CA LEU A 237 10.71 -6.74 15.28
C LEU A 237 12.14 -7.12 15.65
N GLU A 238 13.16 -6.81 14.83
CA GLU A 238 14.59 -7.05 15.11
C GLU A 238 14.82 -8.37 15.88
N ASP A 239 15.28 -8.31 17.14
CA ASP A 239 15.59 -9.48 17.97
C ASP A 239 14.36 -10.22 18.53
N LYS A 240 13.15 -9.69 18.35
CA LYS A 240 11.91 -10.34 18.80
C LYS A 240 11.60 -11.53 17.92
N TYR A 241 11.27 -12.65 18.57
CA TYR A 241 10.98 -13.93 17.93
C TYR A 241 12.17 -14.40 17.06
N PRO A 242 13.33 -14.74 17.64
CA PRO A 242 14.51 -15.14 16.88
C PRO A 242 14.21 -16.30 15.92
N GLU A 243 13.47 -17.29 16.42
CA GLU A 243 12.98 -18.41 15.63
C GLU A 243 11.85 -18.00 14.70
N PHE A 244 11.97 -18.31 13.40
CA PHE A 244 10.95 -17.99 12.41
C PHE A 244 9.59 -18.59 12.74
N LYS A 245 9.54 -19.79 13.33
CA LYS A 245 8.28 -20.42 13.76
C LYS A 245 7.47 -19.54 14.72
N ASP A 246 8.14 -18.78 15.59
CA ASP A 246 7.52 -17.88 16.55
C ASP A 246 7.09 -16.58 15.87
N LEU A 247 7.92 -16.05 14.95
CA LEU A 247 7.55 -14.90 14.11
C LEU A 247 6.28 -15.21 13.30
N TYR A 248 6.22 -16.37 12.66
CA TYR A 248 5.04 -16.82 11.93
C TYR A 248 3.83 -16.96 12.86
N LYS A 249 3.96 -17.71 13.96
CA LYS A 249 2.84 -17.99 14.88
C LYS A 249 2.29 -16.73 15.57
N ARG A 250 3.15 -15.76 15.90
CA ARG A 250 2.78 -14.61 16.74
C ARG A 250 2.52 -13.33 15.96
N VAL A 251 3.01 -13.23 14.72
CA VAL A 251 2.85 -12.04 13.89
C VAL A 251 2.16 -12.39 12.59
N ILE A 252 2.79 -13.21 11.74
CA ILE A 252 2.34 -13.34 10.35
C ILE A 252 0.99 -14.06 10.26
N ARG A 253 0.81 -15.14 11.02
CA ARG A 253 -0.44 -15.91 11.03
C ARG A 253 -1.61 -15.11 11.63
N PRO A 254 -1.49 -14.45 12.80
CA PRO A 254 -2.55 -13.58 13.29
C PRO A 254 -2.92 -12.45 12.31
N VAL A 255 -1.92 -11.83 11.66
CA VAL A 255 -2.17 -10.81 10.64
C VAL A 255 -2.95 -11.38 9.45
N TYR A 256 -2.58 -12.57 9.00
CA TYR A 256 -3.32 -13.27 7.95
C TYR A 256 -4.77 -13.51 8.36
N ASP A 257 -4.99 -14.07 9.56
CA ASP A 257 -6.33 -14.39 10.07
C ASP A 257 -7.19 -13.13 10.24
N ASP A 258 -6.60 -11.99 10.64
CA ASP A 258 -7.28 -10.69 10.76
C ASP A 258 -7.78 -10.13 9.41
N LEU A 259 -7.06 -10.41 8.31
CA LEU A 259 -7.33 -9.83 6.99
C LEU A 259 -8.10 -10.77 6.06
N PHE A 260 -7.94 -12.08 6.24
CA PHE A 260 -8.53 -13.11 5.39
C PHE A 260 -10.05 -12.95 5.29
N GLU A 261 -10.54 -12.60 4.10
CA GLU A 261 -11.96 -12.32 3.81
C GLU A 261 -12.63 -11.28 4.73
N GLN A 262 -11.82 -10.44 5.39
CA GLN A 262 -12.26 -9.29 6.17
C GLN A 262 -11.79 -7.96 5.56
N ALA A 263 -10.93 -8.02 4.55
CA ALA A 263 -10.33 -6.89 3.85
C ALA A 263 -10.49 -6.99 2.32
N ASP A 264 -10.21 -5.89 1.60
CA ASP A 264 -10.18 -5.86 0.13
C ASP A 264 -9.02 -6.67 -0.46
N CYS A 265 -8.00 -6.96 0.35
CA CYS A 265 -6.93 -7.88 0.03
C CYS A 265 -6.34 -8.56 1.27
N TRP A 266 -5.77 -9.74 1.08
CA TRP A 266 -4.99 -10.49 2.06
C TRP A 266 -3.82 -11.17 1.34
N PHE A 267 -3.09 -12.07 2.00
CA PHE A 267 -1.93 -12.73 1.39
C PHE A 267 -1.87 -14.22 1.71
N GLU A 268 -1.22 -14.99 0.87
CA GLU A 268 -0.61 -16.27 1.24
C GLU A 268 0.90 -16.09 1.29
N MET A 269 1.61 -17.00 1.95
CA MET A 269 3.06 -16.90 2.02
C MET A 269 3.76 -18.24 1.84
N ALA A 270 5.01 -18.15 1.41
CA ALA A 270 5.94 -19.25 1.43
C ALA A 270 7.27 -18.81 2.05
N GLU A 271 7.91 -19.75 2.73
CA GLU A 271 9.24 -19.61 3.30
C GLU A 271 10.27 -20.11 2.31
N VAL A 272 11.35 -19.35 2.09
CA VAL A 272 12.43 -19.73 1.16
C VAL A 272 13.72 -19.97 1.92
N TYR A 273 14.36 -21.09 1.63
CA TYR A 273 15.56 -21.61 2.29
C TYR A 273 16.70 -21.73 1.29
N ARG A 274 17.95 -21.60 1.76
CA ARG A 274 19.12 -21.82 0.91
C ARG A 274 19.33 -23.32 0.67
N ASN A 275 19.14 -24.12 1.73
CA ASN A 275 19.32 -25.57 1.70
C ASN A 275 18.14 -26.32 2.35
N SER A 276 18.00 -27.59 2.01
CA SER A 276 16.91 -28.46 2.50
C SER A 276 16.97 -28.66 4.00
N GLY A 277 18.18 -28.77 4.55
CA GLY A 277 18.46 -28.92 5.98
C GLY A 277 18.24 -27.66 6.83
N ASP A 278 18.11 -26.48 6.21
CA ASP A 278 18.04 -25.21 6.96
C ASP A 278 16.77 -25.15 7.82
N THR A 279 16.89 -24.66 9.05
CA THR A 279 15.74 -24.53 9.95
C THR A 279 15.09 -23.14 9.90
N GLN A 280 15.79 -22.15 9.35
CA GLN A 280 15.33 -20.77 9.22
C GLN A 280 15.29 -20.37 7.73
N PRO A 281 14.20 -19.75 7.26
CA PRO A 281 14.18 -19.17 5.92
C PRO A 281 15.04 -17.89 5.90
N TYR A 282 15.62 -17.61 4.73
CA TYR A 282 16.35 -16.36 4.50
C TYR A 282 15.45 -15.31 3.80
N LYS A 283 14.45 -15.77 3.04
CA LYS A 283 13.52 -14.95 2.26
C LYS A 283 12.09 -15.45 2.42
N LEU A 284 11.12 -14.56 2.26
CA LEU A 284 9.68 -14.82 2.33
C LEU A 284 9.03 -14.37 1.04
N ASN A 285 8.23 -15.24 0.44
CA ASN A 285 7.45 -14.91 -0.75
C ASN A 285 5.99 -14.71 -0.34
N PHE A 286 5.45 -13.53 -0.55
CA PHE A 286 4.06 -13.19 -0.29
C PHE A 286 3.28 -13.14 -1.60
N LYS A 287 2.19 -13.90 -1.68
CA LYS A 287 1.21 -13.81 -2.76
C LYS A 287 0.03 -12.99 -2.28
N VAL A 288 -0.18 -11.81 -2.83
CA VAL A 288 -1.31 -10.94 -2.49
C VAL A 288 -2.55 -11.38 -3.25
N ILE A 289 -3.65 -11.57 -2.52
CA ILE A 289 -4.92 -12.03 -3.03
C ILE A 289 -5.93 -10.89 -2.87
N LYS A 290 -6.57 -10.52 -3.98
CA LYS A 290 -7.65 -9.54 -4.00
C LYS A 290 -8.97 -10.23 -3.68
N SER A 291 -9.86 -9.49 -3.00
CA SER A 291 -11.25 -9.88 -2.89
C SER A 291 -11.88 -10.05 -4.28
N ALA A 292 -12.82 -11.00 -4.40
CA ALA A 292 -13.58 -11.17 -5.63
C ALA A 292 -14.42 -9.91 -5.90
N LEU A 293 -14.56 -9.55 -7.18
CA LEU A 293 -15.39 -8.43 -7.58
C LEU A 293 -16.86 -8.73 -7.32
N SER A 294 -17.60 -7.74 -6.84
CA SER A 294 -19.06 -7.82 -6.83
C SER A 294 -19.62 -7.85 -8.25
N LYS A 295 -20.83 -8.38 -8.44
CA LYS A 295 -21.50 -8.39 -9.76
C LYS A 295 -21.55 -6.99 -10.41
N LYS A 296 -21.81 -5.97 -9.60
CA LYS A 296 -21.85 -4.56 -10.05
C LYS A 296 -20.48 -4.08 -10.54
N GLU A 297 -19.41 -4.46 -9.86
CA GLU A 297 -18.04 -4.15 -10.22
C GLU A 297 -17.59 -4.89 -11.49
N GLU A 298 -17.97 -6.16 -11.63
CA GLU A 298 -17.74 -6.94 -12.85
C GLU A 298 -18.44 -6.31 -14.06
N GLU A 299 -19.72 -5.95 -13.91
CA GLU A 299 -20.50 -5.28 -14.96
C GLU A 299 -19.90 -3.92 -15.33
N LEU A 300 -19.51 -3.11 -14.34
CA LEU A 300 -18.83 -1.84 -14.57
C LEU A 300 -17.54 -2.04 -15.34
N LEU A 301 -16.65 -2.93 -14.87
CA LEU A 301 -15.36 -3.17 -15.50
C LEU A 301 -15.52 -3.71 -16.93
N LYS A 302 -16.48 -4.62 -17.13
CA LYS A 302 -16.82 -5.15 -18.47
C LYS A 302 -17.30 -4.03 -19.39
N GLY A 303 -18.16 -3.14 -18.91
CA GLY A 303 -18.63 -1.97 -19.65
C GLY A 303 -17.49 -1.03 -20.03
N GLN A 304 -16.59 -0.73 -19.09
CA GLN A 304 -15.41 0.13 -19.33
C GLN A 304 -14.45 -0.49 -20.34
N LYS A 305 -14.12 -1.78 -20.19
CA LYS A 305 -13.26 -2.48 -21.17
C LYS A 305 -13.88 -2.46 -22.57
N LYS A 306 -15.19 -2.73 -22.69
CA LYS A 306 -15.90 -2.66 -23.97
C LYS A 306 -15.86 -1.26 -24.59
N MET A 307 -16.08 -0.21 -23.79
CA MET A 307 -16.00 1.18 -24.24
C MET A 307 -14.59 1.50 -24.77
N ILE A 308 -13.56 1.17 -24.00
CA ILE A 308 -12.16 1.44 -24.35
C ILE A 308 -11.77 0.68 -25.62
N THR A 309 -12.13 -0.60 -25.71
CA THR A 309 -11.92 -1.42 -26.91
C THR A 309 -12.56 -0.78 -28.14
N ASN A 310 -13.85 -0.45 -28.08
CA ASN A 310 -14.56 0.15 -29.21
C ASN A 310 -13.92 1.48 -29.64
N PHE A 311 -13.57 2.34 -28.67
CA PHE A 311 -12.93 3.62 -28.97
C PHE A 311 -11.57 3.43 -29.64
N CYS A 312 -10.72 2.55 -29.10
CA CYS A 312 -9.38 2.32 -29.63
C CYS A 312 -9.41 1.69 -31.03
N SER A 313 -10.34 0.76 -31.28
CA SER A 313 -10.54 0.19 -32.62
C SER A 313 -10.98 1.26 -33.62
N LEU A 314 -11.96 2.09 -33.27
CA LEU A 314 -12.53 3.08 -34.19
C LEU A 314 -11.61 4.28 -34.42
N HIS A 315 -11.08 4.88 -33.35
CA HIS A 315 -10.33 6.13 -33.42
C HIS A 315 -8.83 5.93 -33.61
N PHE A 316 -8.26 4.83 -33.10
CA PHE A 316 -6.83 4.53 -33.20
C PHE A 316 -6.47 3.45 -34.23
N ALA A 317 -7.45 2.84 -34.88
CA ALA A 317 -7.25 1.73 -35.83
C ALA A 317 -6.50 0.53 -35.21
N MET A 318 -6.67 0.33 -33.90
CA MET A 318 -6.09 -0.82 -33.21
C MET A 318 -6.83 -2.11 -33.57
N LYS A 319 -6.05 -3.13 -33.97
CA LYS A 319 -6.50 -4.51 -34.16
C LYS A 319 -6.47 -5.29 -32.85
N ASP A 320 -7.09 -6.47 -32.84
CA ASP A 320 -7.15 -7.37 -31.67
C ASP A 320 -5.78 -7.65 -31.05
N GLU A 321 -4.74 -7.83 -31.87
CA GLU A 321 -3.35 -8.04 -31.42
C GLU A 321 -2.84 -6.90 -30.52
N HIS A 322 -3.23 -5.64 -30.79
CA HIS A 322 -2.87 -4.50 -29.96
C HIS A 322 -3.71 -4.48 -28.68
N LEU A 323 -5.02 -4.73 -28.81
CA LEU A 323 -5.96 -4.66 -27.70
C LEU A 323 -5.68 -5.73 -26.63
N GLN A 324 -5.29 -6.94 -27.04
CA GLN A 324 -4.94 -8.02 -26.12
C GLN A 324 -3.73 -7.68 -25.24
N GLN A 325 -2.88 -6.74 -25.66
CA GLN A 325 -1.70 -6.36 -24.87
C GLN A 325 -2.09 -5.56 -23.62
N PHE A 326 -3.16 -4.75 -23.64
CA PHE A 326 -3.47 -3.86 -22.52
C PHE A 326 -4.88 -4.02 -21.94
N ILE A 327 -5.90 -4.41 -22.73
CA ILE A 327 -7.28 -4.56 -22.23
C ILE A 327 -7.39 -5.56 -21.06
N PRO A 328 -6.70 -6.72 -21.07
CA PRO A 328 -6.73 -7.64 -19.93
C PRO A 328 -6.18 -7.00 -18.64
N GLN A 329 -5.20 -6.11 -18.76
CA GLN A 329 -4.52 -5.43 -17.65
C GLN A 329 -5.35 -4.28 -17.05
N ILE A 330 -6.46 -3.89 -17.68
CA ILE A 330 -7.37 -2.89 -17.13
C ILE A 330 -8.11 -3.45 -15.90
N THR A 331 -8.08 -2.69 -14.82
CA THR A 331 -8.69 -2.99 -13.52
C THR A 331 -9.61 -1.84 -13.08
N LEU A 332 -10.33 -2.02 -11.97
CA LEU A 332 -11.10 -0.94 -11.36
C LEU A 332 -10.23 0.21 -10.83
N SER A 333 -8.94 -0.04 -10.59
CA SER A 333 -8.01 0.97 -10.07
C SER A 333 -7.40 1.84 -11.17
N ASN A 334 -7.22 1.34 -12.39
CA ASN A 334 -6.55 2.08 -13.48
C ASN A 334 -7.47 2.52 -14.63
N TYR A 335 -8.70 1.97 -14.79
CA TYR A 335 -9.50 2.25 -15.99
C TYR A 335 -9.78 3.74 -16.23
N LYS A 336 -9.90 4.56 -15.17
CA LYS A 336 -10.12 6.00 -15.31
C LYS A 336 -8.91 6.70 -15.94
N ALA A 337 -7.70 6.35 -15.51
CA ALA A 337 -6.48 6.89 -16.10
C ALA A 337 -6.39 6.51 -17.59
N VAL A 338 -6.68 5.24 -17.90
CA VAL A 338 -6.76 4.76 -19.29
C VAL A 338 -7.79 5.54 -20.11
N VAL A 339 -9.01 5.74 -19.59
CA VAL A 339 -10.06 6.51 -20.28
C VAL A 339 -9.64 7.96 -20.50
N THR A 340 -9.10 8.63 -19.47
CA THR A 340 -8.62 10.01 -19.59
C THR A 340 -7.50 10.13 -20.61
N LYS A 341 -6.52 9.22 -20.59
CA LYS A 341 -5.42 9.20 -21.55
C LYS A 341 -5.90 8.91 -22.97
N MET A 342 -6.82 7.97 -23.11
CA MET A 342 -7.45 7.62 -24.38
C MET A 342 -8.18 8.83 -24.99
N LEU A 343 -8.94 9.58 -24.20
CA LEU A 343 -9.62 10.78 -24.69
C LEU A 343 -8.61 11.87 -25.11
N TYR A 344 -7.60 12.12 -24.29
CA TYR A 344 -6.51 13.04 -24.62
C TYR A 344 -5.78 12.65 -25.92
N LEU A 345 -5.47 11.36 -26.09
CA LEU A 345 -4.86 10.83 -27.31
C LEU A 345 -5.76 11.01 -28.53
N GLY A 346 -7.08 10.88 -28.36
CA GLY A 346 -8.06 11.16 -29.42
C GLY A 346 -7.91 12.56 -29.99
N GLU A 347 -7.78 13.56 -29.13
CA GLU A 347 -7.55 14.96 -29.52
C GLU A 347 -6.15 15.16 -30.08
N TYR A 348 -5.12 14.66 -29.39
CA TYR A 348 -3.73 14.83 -29.80
C TYR A 348 -3.44 14.25 -31.19
N VAL A 349 -3.94 13.04 -31.47
CA VAL A 349 -3.77 12.36 -32.76
C VAL A 349 -4.50 13.10 -33.86
N ARG A 350 -5.70 13.64 -33.57
CA ARG A 350 -6.43 14.47 -34.54
C ARG A 350 -5.62 15.70 -34.93
N ASP A 351 -4.97 16.34 -33.97
CA ASP A 351 -4.28 17.61 -34.19
C ASP A 351 -2.83 17.43 -34.72
N ASN A 352 -2.24 16.24 -34.52
CA ASN A 352 -0.84 15.92 -34.91
C ASN A 352 -0.73 14.73 -35.86
N TRP A 353 -1.78 14.38 -36.59
CA TRP A 353 -1.84 13.19 -37.45
C TRP A 353 -0.69 13.10 -38.45
N ASN A 354 -0.21 14.25 -38.95
CA ASN A 354 0.89 14.36 -39.90
C ASN A 354 2.28 14.04 -39.32
N LYS A 355 2.41 14.03 -37.99
CA LYS A 355 3.66 13.70 -37.27
C LYS A 355 3.71 12.25 -36.79
N ILE A 356 2.60 11.51 -36.92
CA ILE A 356 2.46 10.15 -36.39
C ILE A 356 2.46 9.17 -37.56
N SER A 357 3.56 8.43 -37.70
CA SER A 357 3.74 7.45 -38.79
C SER A 357 2.83 6.23 -38.63
N ASN A 358 2.72 5.66 -37.43
CA ASN A 358 1.77 4.59 -37.12
C ASN A 358 0.91 4.95 -35.92
N LYS A 359 -0.37 5.27 -36.18
CA LYS A 359 -1.34 5.68 -35.17
C LYS A 359 -1.60 4.60 -34.12
N ALA A 360 -1.73 3.34 -34.55
CA ALA A 360 -2.07 2.24 -33.66
C ALA A 360 -0.90 1.97 -32.68
N GLU A 361 0.31 1.86 -33.19
CA GLU A 361 1.52 1.63 -32.39
C GLU A 361 1.83 2.80 -31.45
N TYR A 362 1.69 4.03 -31.94
CA TYR A 362 1.88 5.22 -31.10
C TYR A 362 0.90 5.21 -29.92
N CYS A 363 -0.40 5.07 -30.18
CA CYS A 363 -1.40 5.04 -29.11
C CYS A 363 -1.22 3.84 -28.18
N LEU A 364 -0.83 2.68 -28.71
CA LEU A 364 -0.56 1.48 -27.89
C LEU A 364 0.58 1.75 -26.91
N SER A 365 1.70 2.28 -27.40
CA SER A 365 2.88 2.59 -26.56
C SER A 365 2.56 3.56 -25.42
N VAL A 366 1.62 4.49 -25.63
CA VAL A 366 1.20 5.44 -24.61
C VAL A 366 0.19 4.81 -23.64
N LEU A 367 -0.79 4.04 -24.12
CA LEU A 367 -1.78 3.39 -23.27
C LEU A 367 -1.22 2.24 -22.44
N LEU A 368 -0.17 1.56 -22.93
CA LEU A 368 0.55 0.54 -22.16
C LEU A 368 1.09 1.11 -20.84
N LYS A 369 1.59 2.34 -20.86
CA LYS A 369 2.09 3.02 -19.65
C LYS A 369 1.01 3.26 -18.59
N GLU A 370 -0.25 3.36 -19.01
CA GLU A 370 -1.39 3.58 -18.09
C GLU A 370 -1.89 2.27 -17.45
N VAL A 371 -1.50 1.12 -18.01
CA VAL A 371 -1.78 -0.20 -17.43
C VAL A 371 -0.54 -0.87 -16.85
N GLU A 372 0.65 -0.32 -17.10
CA GLU A 372 1.89 -0.75 -16.48
C GLU A 372 1.76 -0.72 -14.96
N ILE A 373 2.14 -1.83 -14.35
CA ILE A 373 2.04 -1.98 -12.91
C ILE A 373 3.25 -1.29 -12.29
N LEU A 374 3.07 -0.07 -11.78
CA LEU A 374 4.10 0.74 -11.10
C LEU A 374 4.96 -0.11 -10.16
N PRO A 375 6.29 0.08 -10.11
CA PRO A 375 7.22 -0.68 -9.27
C PRO A 375 6.75 -0.79 -7.81
N GLY A 376 6.95 -1.97 -7.23
CA GLY A 376 6.50 -2.31 -5.88
C GLY A 376 7.54 -1.86 -4.87
N MET A 377 7.10 -1.62 -3.64
CA MET A 377 7.90 -0.78 -2.72
C MET A 377 9.06 -1.51 -2.03
N ILE A 378 8.90 -2.80 -1.70
CA ILE A 378 9.94 -3.66 -1.11
C ILE A 378 9.86 -5.04 -1.77
N GLY A 379 10.99 -5.54 -2.28
CA GLY A 379 11.07 -6.88 -2.82
C GLY A 379 11.25 -6.97 -4.33
N GLU A 380 11.33 -5.83 -5.00
CA GLU A 380 12.03 -5.76 -6.28
C GLU A 380 13.51 -5.72 -5.91
N GLU A 381 14.16 -6.89 -5.92
CA GLU A 381 15.62 -6.92 -5.99
C GLU A 381 15.99 -6.16 -7.27
N LYS A 382 16.60 -4.99 -7.12
CA LYS A 382 17.67 -4.68 -8.06
C LYS A 382 18.75 -5.69 -7.73
N GLU A 383 19.21 -6.41 -8.74
CA GLU A 383 20.50 -7.10 -8.64
C GLU A 383 21.50 -6.01 -8.24
N ASP A 384 21.85 -5.96 -6.96
CA ASP A 384 23.05 -5.27 -6.51
C ASP A 384 24.21 -6.14 -7.05
N GLU A 385 24.73 -5.77 -8.22
CA GLU A 385 26.07 -6.19 -8.66
C GLU A 385 27.17 -5.62 -7.74
#